data_AF-C7LZ46-F1
#
_entry.id   AF-C7LZ46-F1
#
_cell.length_a   1.000
_cell.length_b   1.000
_cell.length_c   1.000
_cell.angle_alpha   90.00
_cell.angle_beta   90.00
_cell.angle_gamma   90.00
#
_symmetry.space_group_name_H-M   'P 1'
#
loop_
_entity.id
_entity.type
_entity.pdbx_description
1 polymer ?
#
loop_
_entity_poly.entity_id
_entity_poly.type
_entity_poly.pdbx_seq_one_letter_code
_entity_poly.pdbx_strand_id
1 'polypeptide(L)'
;MQVLRPQLAVLVAAVASLAACGSAVPSPKAHRLLPATHPLAPRPVLVAPSAVSTDPGPGALPQTPALPSATTQSFKTSVADLWAAIVTDNPALAMPAFFPLPAYLQVKSLTDDAHDWAVRLVAHFVLDIEAAHAVVTSHGGTPTLVGLEVPTTNANWVPPGTCYNRLGYWHVPGSRLVYQVGTTTYSIGVLSLISWRGTWYVVHLGAINRPSDEGAVDAPAVGVGSFGPPGGC
;
A
#
# COMPACT_ATOMS: atom_id res chain seq x y z
N MET A 1 -6.29 29.30 50.31
CA MET A 1 -7.72 29.31 49.90
C MET A 1 -8.11 27.90 49.49
N GLN A 2 -9.31 27.44 49.83
CA GLN A 2 -9.91 26.18 49.37
C GLN A 2 -10.98 26.47 48.29
N VAL A 3 -11.59 25.39 47.77
CA VAL A 3 -12.82 25.26 46.91
C VAL A 3 -12.50 24.61 45.57
N LEU A 4 -13.21 23.58 45.09
CA LEU A 4 -13.92 22.47 45.78
C LEU A 4 -14.11 21.34 44.74
N ARG A 5 -14.17 20.06 45.14
CA ARG A 5 -14.62 18.96 44.25
C ARG A 5 -16.01 18.48 44.67
N PRO A 6 -16.97 18.27 43.75
CA PRO A 6 -18.17 17.50 44.03
C PRO A 6 -17.86 15.99 44.03
N GLN A 7 -18.70 15.20 44.71
CA GLN A 7 -18.65 13.74 44.75
C GLN A 7 -20.01 13.11 44.35
N LEU A 8 -19.94 11.79 44.16
CA LEU A 8 -20.97 10.81 43.80
C LEU A 8 -22.39 11.04 44.37
N ALA A 9 -23.37 10.51 43.63
CA ALA A 9 -24.48 9.75 44.20
C ALA A 9 -24.68 8.44 43.40
N VAL A 10 -25.13 7.36 44.07
CA VAL A 10 -25.27 5.99 43.51
C VAL A 10 -26.50 5.31 44.12
N LEU A 11 -27.26 4.55 43.33
CA LEU A 11 -28.14 3.41 43.70
C LEU A 11 -28.55 2.70 42.38
N VAL A 12 -28.63 1.38 42.14
CA VAL A 12 -28.88 0.15 42.96
C VAL A 12 -30.36 -0.01 43.33
N ALA A 13 -31.06 -1.15 43.15
CA ALA A 13 -30.77 -2.48 42.55
C ALA A 13 -31.67 -2.74 41.29
N ALA A 14 -32.32 -3.87 40.93
CA ALA A 14 -32.51 -5.27 41.42
C ALA A 14 -33.17 -6.13 40.28
N VAL A 15 -33.58 -7.41 40.40
CA VAL A 15 -32.92 -8.70 40.76
C VAL A 15 -33.91 -9.88 40.48
N ALA A 16 -33.41 -11.07 40.05
CA ALA A 16 -34.08 -12.41 40.06
C ALA A 16 -35.31 -12.69 39.13
N SER A 17 -35.70 -13.93 38.76
CA SER A 17 -34.99 -15.25 38.67
C SER A 17 -35.80 -16.36 37.96
N LEU A 18 -35.08 -17.23 37.23
CA LEU A 18 -35.19 -18.73 37.14
C LEU A 18 -36.49 -19.50 36.76
N ALA A 19 -36.24 -20.60 36.00
CA ALA A 19 -36.89 -21.93 36.04
C ALA A 19 -38.33 -22.13 35.48
N ALA A 20 -38.77 -23.34 35.09
CA ALA A 20 -38.10 -24.53 34.51
C ALA A 20 -39.15 -25.56 33.99
N CYS A 21 -38.73 -26.46 33.08
CA CYS A 21 -39.23 -27.81 32.75
C CYS A 21 -40.75 -28.18 32.87
N GLY A 22 -41.30 -28.80 31.82
CA GLY A 22 -42.52 -29.64 31.93
C GLY A 22 -43.15 -30.03 30.57
N SER A 23 -43.30 -31.33 30.30
CA SER A 23 -43.82 -31.86 29.03
C SER A 23 -45.11 -32.66 29.18
N ALA A 24 -46.08 -32.49 28.25
CA ALA A 24 -47.09 -33.50 27.91
C ALA A 24 -47.84 -33.11 26.61
N VAL A 25 -48.49 -34.08 25.95
CA VAL A 25 -49.13 -33.97 24.62
C VAL A 25 -50.52 -34.60 24.65
N PRO A 26 -51.47 -34.16 23.80
CA PRO A 26 -52.44 -35.08 23.21
C PRO A 26 -52.36 -35.12 21.67
N SER A 27 -52.51 -36.32 21.11
CA SER A 27 -52.51 -36.61 19.66
C SER A 27 -53.74 -36.01 18.96
N PRO A 28 -53.77 -35.91 17.61
CA PRO A 28 -54.33 -37.04 16.85
C PRO A 28 -53.85 -37.22 15.38
N LYS A 29 -54.35 -38.33 14.79
CA LYS A 29 -54.43 -38.68 13.34
C LYS A 29 -53.17 -39.18 12.65
N ALA A 30 -53.22 -40.46 12.28
CA ALA A 30 -52.25 -41.08 11.38
C ALA A 30 -52.44 -40.60 9.94
N HIS A 31 -51.35 -40.18 9.30
CA HIS A 31 -51.30 -39.98 7.85
C HIS A 31 -50.32 -40.96 7.19
N ARG A 32 -50.83 -41.58 6.12
CA ARG A 32 -50.23 -42.58 5.23
C ARG A 32 -48.73 -42.41 5.02
N LEU A 33 -47.95 -43.47 5.30
CA LEU A 33 -46.52 -43.53 5.00
C LEU A 33 -46.25 -43.26 3.51
N LEU A 34 -45.32 -42.35 3.24
CA LEU A 34 -44.62 -42.21 1.98
C LEU A 34 -43.19 -42.77 2.16
N PRO A 35 -42.58 -43.38 1.13
CA PRO A 35 -41.22 -43.90 1.24
C PRO A 35 -40.22 -42.75 1.44
N ALA A 36 -39.39 -42.86 2.47
CA ALA A 36 -38.38 -41.85 2.77
C ALA A 36 -37.22 -41.90 1.76
N THR A 37 -36.94 -40.79 1.09
CA THR A 37 -35.71 -40.57 0.34
C THR A 37 -34.56 -40.32 1.31
N HIS A 38 -33.64 -41.29 1.43
CA HIS A 38 -32.41 -41.12 2.22
C HIS A 38 -31.56 -39.96 1.65
N PRO A 39 -31.18 -38.96 2.46
CA PRO A 39 -30.14 -38.00 2.07
C PRO A 39 -28.81 -38.73 1.87
N LEU A 40 -28.09 -38.45 0.77
CA LEU A 40 -26.72 -38.90 0.66
C LEU A 40 -25.86 -38.17 1.69
N ALA A 41 -24.97 -38.91 2.37
CA ALA A 41 -23.98 -38.30 3.24
C ALA A 41 -23.06 -37.36 2.43
N PRO A 42 -22.71 -36.17 2.95
CA PRO A 42 -21.81 -35.27 2.26
C PRO A 42 -20.43 -35.93 2.10
N ARG A 43 -19.89 -35.92 0.87
CA ARG A 43 -18.53 -36.41 0.62
C ARG A 43 -17.53 -35.50 1.35
N PRO A 44 -16.47 -36.05 1.99
CA PRO A 44 -15.39 -35.23 2.50
C PRO A 44 -14.72 -34.51 1.32
N VAL A 45 -14.69 -33.17 1.38
CA VAL A 45 -13.96 -32.36 0.41
C VAL A 45 -12.48 -32.50 0.72
N LEU A 46 -11.73 -33.13 -0.18
CA LEU A 46 -10.28 -33.20 -0.08
C LEU A 46 -9.74 -31.77 -0.25
N VAL A 47 -9.15 -31.20 0.80
CA VAL A 47 -8.43 -29.92 0.68
C VAL A 47 -7.19 -30.17 -0.17
N ALA A 48 -7.20 -29.67 -1.40
CA ALA A 48 -6.04 -29.76 -2.28
C ALA A 48 -4.87 -29.00 -1.65
N PRO A 49 -3.63 -29.54 -1.68
CA PRO A 49 -2.47 -28.83 -1.17
C PRO A 49 -2.27 -27.54 -1.98
N SER A 50 -2.09 -26.42 -1.29
CA SER A 50 -1.81 -25.13 -1.92
C SER A 50 -0.58 -25.24 -2.82
N ALA A 51 -0.74 -24.92 -4.11
CA ALA A 51 0.38 -24.90 -5.04
C ALA A 51 1.41 -23.85 -4.61
N VAL A 52 2.67 -24.26 -4.46
CA VAL A 52 3.78 -23.33 -4.23
C VAL A 52 3.94 -22.48 -5.49
N SER A 53 3.89 -21.15 -5.34
CA SER A 53 4.12 -20.25 -6.48
C SER A 53 5.54 -20.43 -7.01
N THR A 54 5.68 -20.59 -8.32
CA THR A 54 6.97 -20.67 -9.03
C THR A 54 7.41 -19.32 -9.60
N ASP A 55 6.72 -18.23 -9.27
CA ASP A 55 7.15 -16.87 -9.57
C ASP A 55 8.46 -16.57 -8.81
N PRO A 56 9.58 -16.23 -9.49
CA PRO A 56 10.83 -15.87 -8.83
C PRO A 56 10.77 -14.54 -8.07
N GLY A 57 9.68 -13.78 -8.18
CA GLY A 57 9.40 -12.58 -7.39
C GLY A 57 9.86 -11.27 -8.04
N PRO A 58 9.46 -10.13 -7.44
CA PRO A 58 9.71 -8.81 -8.00
C PRO A 58 11.21 -8.53 -8.15
N GLY A 59 11.61 -8.14 -9.36
CA GLY A 59 13.00 -7.82 -9.70
C GLY A 59 13.91 -9.00 -10.06
N ALA A 60 13.55 -10.24 -9.73
CA ALA A 60 14.48 -11.39 -9.84
C ALA A 60 14.86 -11.80 -11.28
N LEU A 61 14.05 -11.42 -12.28
CA LEU A 61 14.34 -11.67 -13.70
C LEU A 61 15.12 -10.49 -14.33
N PRO A 62 15.96 -10.74 -15.36
CA PRO A 62 16.72 -9.68 -16.05
C PRO A 62 15.86 -8.58 -16.66
N GLN A 63 16.37 -7.35 -16.68
CA GLN A 63 15.67 -6.17 -17.22
C GLN A 63 15.18 -6.36 -18.67
N THR A 64 14.08 -5.69 -19.02
CA THR A 64 13.65 -5.49 -20.42
C THR A 64 13.37 -4.01 -20.69
N PRO A 65 13.48 -3.53 -21.94
CA PRO A 65 13.16 -2.15 -22.31
C PRO A 65 11.65 -1.87 -22.42
N ALA A 66 10.79 -2.72 -21.83
CA ALA A 66 9.34 -2.52 -21.87
C ALA A 66 8.93 -1.31 -21.02
N LEU A 67 8.33 -0.29 -21.65
CA LEU A 67 7.76 0.87 -20.96
C LEU A 67 6.54 0.40 -20.13
N PRO A 68 6.52 0.60 -18.80
CA PRO A 68 5.39 0.19 -17.98
C PRO A 68 4.12 1.02 -18.26
N SER A 69 2.95 0.38 -18.11
CA SER A 69 1.67 1.07 -18.14
C SER A 69 1.21 1.49 -16.74
N ALA A 70 0.80 2.75 -16.60
CA ALA A 70 0.19 3.29 -15.38
C ALA A 70 -1.33 3.02 -15.26
N THR A 71 -1.91 2.13 -16.10
CA THR A 71 -3.35 1.82 -16.07
C THR A 71 -3.70 0.40 -15.63
N THR A 72 -2.69 -0.45 -15.44
CA THR A 72 -2.87 -1.88 -15.07
C THR A 72 -3.43 -2.03 -13.66
N GLN A 73 -4.01 -3.20 -13.36
CA GLN A 73 -4.50 -3.47 -12.01
C GLN A 73 -3.35 -3.64 -11.00
N SER A 74 -2.21 -4.22 -11.40
CA SER A 74 -1.03 -4.34 -10.53
C SER A 74 -0.44 -2.97 -10.15
N PHE A 75 -0.41 -2.02 -11.09
CA PHE A 75 -0.01 -0.64 -10.79
C PHE A 75 -1.00 0.03 -9.82
N LYS A 76 -2.31 -0.11 -10.04
CA LYS A 76 -3.34 0.45 -9.15
C LYS A 76 -3.28 -0.13 -7.73
N THR A 77 -3.01 -1.43 -7.59
CA THR A 77 -2.78 -2.07 -6.28
C THR A 77 -1.53 -1.51 -5.61
N SER A 78 -0.39 -1.48 -6.30
CA SER A 78 0.86 -0.87 -5.81
C SER A 78 0.67 0.60 -5.33
N VAL A 79 -0.11 1.40 -6.06
CA VAL A 79 -0.44 2.78 -5.66
C VAL A 79 -1.38 2.84 -4.45
N ALA A 80 -2.29 1.88 -4.29
CA ALA A 80 -3.14 1.77 -3.11
C ALA A 80 -2.35 1.31 -1.87
N ASP A 81 -1.38 0.41 -2.03
CA ASP A 81 -0.49 -0.07 -0.98
C ASP A 81 0.45 1.07 -0.50
N LEU A 82 1.00 1.86 -1.44
CA LEU A 82 1.72 3.10 -1.16
C LEU A 82 0.86 4.12 -0.41
N TRP A 83 -0.38 4.32 -0.84
CA TRP A 83 -1.30 5.23 -0.17
C TRP A 83 -1.64 4.76 1.26
N ALA A 84 -1.87 3.46 1.45
CA ALA A 84 -2.13 2.87 2.75
C ALA A 84 -0.95 3.13 3.71
N ALA A 85 0.28 2.93 3.25
CA ALA A 85 1.48 3.28 4.03
C ALA A 85 1.49 4.75 4.48
N ILE A 86 1.21 5.68 3.55
CA ILE A 86 1.23 7.12 3.82
C ILE A 86 0.12 7.52 4.81
N VAL A 87 -1.12 7.00 4.70
CA VAL A 87 -2.20 7.40 5.62
C VAL A 87 -2.16 6.71 6.97
N THR A 88 -1.44 5.59 7.12
CA THR A 88 -1.28 4.88 8.41
C THR A 88 0.11 5.02 9.04
N ASP A 89 1.00 5.82 8.46
CA ASP A 89 2.41 5.98 8.87
C ASP A 89 3.15 4.64 8.98
N ASN A 90 2.99 3.79 7.97
CA ASN A 90 3.48 2.41 7.97
C ASN A 90 4.20 2.05 6.66
N PRO A 91 5.50 2.42 6.51
CA PRO A 91 6.29 2.18 5.31
C PRO A 91 6.33 0.72 4.83
N ALA A 92 6.13 -0.26 5.74
CA ALA A 92 6.13 -1.68 5.38
C ALA A 92 5.02 -2.03 4.36
N LEU A 93 3.90 -1.28 4.36
CA LEU A 93 2.83 -1.45 3.37
C LEU A 93 3.25 -1.00 1.97
N ALA A 94 4.17 -0.04 1.83
CA ALA A 94 4.62 0.47 0.54
C ALA A 94 5.77 -0.36 -0.09
N MET A 95 6.33 -1.33 0.62
CA MET A 95 7.45 -2.14 0.11
C MET A 95 7.17 -2.92 -1.20
N PRO A 96 5.94 -3.36 -1.53
CA PRO A 96 5.61 -3.90 -2.85
C PRO A 96 5.68 -2.86 -3.99
N ALA A 97 5.52 -1.57 -3.67
CA ALA A 97 5.63 -0.45 -4.60
C ALA A 97 7.07 0.09 -4.73
N PHE A 98 7.92 -0.18 -3.73
CA PHE A 98 9.32 0.23 -3.71
C PHE A 98 10.20 -0.61 -4.65
N PHE A 99 11.27 -0.02 -5.18
CA PHE A 99 12.14 -0.71 -6.15
C PHE A 99 12.90 -1.90 -5.50
N PRO A 100 12.70 -3.14 -5.97
CA PRO A 100 13.02 -4.33 -5.20
C PRO A 100 14.52 -4.69 -5.25
N LEU A 101 15.06 -5.18 -4.12
CA LEU A 101 16.48 -5.54 -3.97
C LEU A 101 17.02 -6.42 -5.13
N PRO A 102 16.33 -7.50 -5.61
CA PRO A 102 16.83 -8.29 -6.73
C PRO A 102 17.00 -7.52 -8.05
N ALA A 103 16.21 -6.46 -8.28
CA ALA A 103 16.44 -5.54 -9.41
C ALA A 103 17.60 -4.58 -9.11
N TYR A 104 17.72 -4.11 -7.86
CA TYR A 104 18.81 -3.20 -7.45
C TYR A 104 20.20 -3.82 -7.63
N LEU A 105 20.36 -5.05 -7.14
CA LEU A 105 21.59 -5.84 -7.28
C LEU A 105 21.95 -6.13 -8.74
N GLN A 106 21.00 -6.06 -9.68
CA GLN A 106 21.27 -6.17 -11.11
C GLN A 106 21.58 -4.81 -11.75
N VAL A 107 20.84 -3.75 -11.40
CA VAL A 107 20.87 -2.46 -12.10
C VAL A 107 22.05 -1.57 -11.76
N LYS A 108 22.50 -1.56 -10.49
CA LYS A 108 23.52 -0.63 -9.98
C LYS A 108 24.94 -1.00 -10.44
N SER A 109 25.94 -0.29 -9.92
CA SER A 109 27.36 -0.59 -10.11
C SER A 109 28.20 0.02 -8.98
N LEU A 110 27.74 -0.12 -7.73
CA LEU A 110 28.42 0.36 -6.53
C LEU A 110 29.36 -0.72 -5.98
N THR A 111 30.15 -0.37 -4.95
CA THR A 111 31.02 -1.33 -4.26
C THR A 111 30.22 -2.35 -3.43
N ASP A 112 29.10 -1.92 -2.85
CA ASP A 112 28.14 -2.79 -2.17
C ASP A 112 26.70 -2.33 -2.48
N ASP A 113 26.13 -2.87 -3.55
CA ASP A 113 24.75 -2.59 -3.97
C ASP A 113 23.72 -3.05 -2.91
N ALA A 114 24.04 -4.04 -2.06
CA ALA A 114 23.11 -4.59 -1.08
C ALA A 114 23.01 -3.70 0.17
N HIS A 115 24.15 -3.23 0.66
CA HIS A 115 24.24 -2.26 1.75
C HIS A 115 23.58 -0.93 1.34
N ASP A 116 23.93 -0.37 0.18
CA ASP A 116 23.37 0.90 -0.30
C ASP A 116 21.83 0.83 -0.46
N TRP A 117 21.29 -0.29 -0.95
CA TRP A 117 19.83 -0.51 -0.96
C TRP A 117 19.23 -0.44 0.45
N ALA A 118 19.82 -1.14 1.42
CA ALA A 118 19.25 -1.30 2.75
C ALA A 118 19.40 -0.04 3.63
N VAL A 119 20.61 0.55 3.74
CA VAL A 119 20.86 1.65 4.69
C VAL A 119 20.62 3.04 4.12
N ARG A 120 20.59 3.21 2.79
CA ARG A 120 20.32 4.51 2.15
C ARG A 120 18.98 4.51 1.41
N LEU A 121 18.80 3.59 0.47
CA LEU A 121 17.65 3.60 -0.44
C LEU A 121 16.33 3.34 0.30
N VAL A 122 16.25 2.28 1.11
CA VAL A 122 15.08 1.97 1.96
C VAL A 122 14.93 2.98 3.10
N ALA A 123 16.01 3.40 3.75
CA ALA A 123 15.95 4.36 4.87
C ALA A 123 15.40 5.72 4.42
N HIS A 124 15.88 6.25 3.29
CA HIS A 124 15.33 7.49 2.72
C HIS A 124 13.87 7.33 2.29
N PHE A 125 13.47 6.15 1.81
CA PHE A 125 12.07 5.89 1.45
C PHE A 125 11.14 5.82 2.67
N VAL A 126 11.60 5.24 3.79
CA VAL A 126 10.91 5.28 5.09
C VAL A 126 10.68 6.73 5.52
N LEU A 127 11.73 7.54 5.55
CA LEU A 127 11.65 8.97 5.90
C LEU A 127 10.73 9.76 4.94
N ASP A 128 10.77 9.47 3.64
CA ASP A 128 9.88 10.08 2.65
C ASP A 128 8.39 9.73 2.89
N ILE A 129 8.08 8.51 3.36
CA ILE A 129 6.72 8.11 3.76
C ILE A 129 6.26 8.87 5.01
N GLU A 130 7.11 9.00 6.03
CA GLU A 130 6.82 9.78 7.25
C GLU A 130 6.56 11.26 6.94
N ALA A 131 7.37 11.86 6.06
CA ALA A 131 7.17 13.23 5.59
C ALA A 131 5.89 13.37 4.74
N ALA A 132 5.54 12.36 3.93
CA ALA A 132 4.28 12.31 3.21
C ALA A 132 3.07 12.18 4.15
N HIS A 133 3.17 11.39 5.22
CA HIS A 133 2.15 11.28 6.26
C HIS A 133 1.87 12.65 6.91
N ALA A 134 2.92 13.35 7.33
CA ALA A 134 2.83 14.67 7.93
C ALA A 134 2.16 15.70 6.98
N VAL A 135 2.52 15.70 5.69
CA VAL A 135 1.88 16.58 4.68
C VAL A 135 0.41 16.22 4.48
N VAL A 136 0.09 14.94 4.25
CA VAL A 136 -1.27 14.48 3.90
C VAL A 136 -2.26 14.66 5.05
N THR A 137 -1.82 14.47 6.31
CA THR A 137 -2.69 14.62 7.49
C THR A 137 -2.88 16.08 7.94
N SER A 138 -1.97 16.98 7.57
CA SER A 138 -1.99 18.40 7.99
C SER A 138 -3.26 19.17 7.61
N HIS A 139 -3.97 18.75 6.55
CA HIS A 139 -5.12 19.46 5.97
C HIS A 139 -6.42 19.40 6.80
N GLY A 140 -6.48 18.57 7.84
CA GLY A 140 -7.63 18.50 8.75
C GLY A 140 -8.88 17.82 8.15
N GLY A 141 -8.80 16.51 7.93
CA GLY A 141 -9.93 15.69 7.49
C GLY A 141 -9.51 14.25 7.19
N THR A 142 -10.42 13.43 6.67
CA THR A 142 -10.07 12.10 6.14
C THR A 142 -9.56 12.25 4.70
N PRO A 143 -8.29 11.94 4.40
CA PRO A 143 -7.77 12.02 3.04
C PRO A 143 -8.18 10.78 2.23
N THR A 144 -8.53 10.96 0.96
CA THR A 144 -8.91 9.87 0.04
C THR A 144 -8.05 9.88 -1.23
N LEU A 145 -7.54 8.71 -1.62
CA LEU A 145 -6.76 8.56 -2.84
C LEU A 145 -7.61 8.82 -4.09
N VAL A 146 -7.10 9.64 -5.01
CA VAL A 146 -7.61 9.74 -6.39
C VAL A 146 -6.77 8.84 -7.31
N GLY A 147 -5.45 8.86 -7.18
CA GLY A 147 -4.53 7.98 -7.89
C GLY A 147 -3.11 8.52 -8.00
N LEU A 148 -2.26 7.86 -8.79
CA LEU A 148 -0.94 8.34 -9.18
C LEU A 148 -0.95 8.71 -10.66
N GLU A 149 -0.88 10.01 -10.95
CA GLU A 149 -0.77 10.53 -12.31
C GLU A 149 0.69 10.45 -12.78
N VAL A 150 0.96 9.57 -13.75
CA VAL A 150 2.28 9.36 -14.34
C VAL A 150 2.33 10.06 -15.71
N PRO A 151 3.12 11.12 -15.88
CA PRO A 151 3.28 11.81 -17.16
C PRO A 151 4.16 10.97 -18.09
N THR A 152 3.61 9.92 -18.71
CA THR A 152 4.36 8.99 -19.56
C THR A 152 4.93 9.63 -20.83
N THR A 153 4.46 10.82 -21.21
CA THR A 153 5.11 11.69 -22.23
C THR A 153 6.51 12.15 -21.82
N ASN A 154 6.78 12.21 -20.51
CA ASN A 154 8.06 12.60 -19.94
C ASN A 154 8.93 11.36 -19.63
N ALA A 155 8.51 10.15 -20.02
CA ALA A 155 9.25 8.93 -19.76
C ALA A 155 10.55 8.87 -20.57
N ASN A 156 11.69 8.89 -19.88
CA ASN A 156 13.01 8.82 -20.50
C ASN A 156 13.70 7.49 -20.18
N TRP A 157 14.34 6.88 -21.18
CA TRP A 157 15.21 5.74 -20.96
C TRP A 157 16.57 6.22 -20.43
N VAL A 158 16.90 5.85 -19.19
CA VAL A 158 18.23 6.02 -18.60
C VAL A 158 19.13 4.91 -19.15
N PRO A 159 20.19 5.23 -19.91
CA PRO A 159 21.05 4.20 -20.50
C PRO A 159 22.08 3.65 -19.50
N PRO A 160 22.60 2.42 -19.72
CA PRO A 160 23.73 1.89 -18.97
C PRO A 160 24.93 2.85 -18.91
N GLY A 161 25.68 2.82 -17.81
CA GLY A 161 26.77 3.76 -17.52
C GLY A 161 26.32 5.09 -16.89
N THR A 162 25.02 5.39 -16.90
CA THR A 162 24.45 6.59 -16.25
C THR A 162 24.02 6.28 -14.81
N CYS A 163 24.05 7.27 -13.91
CA CYS A 163 23.59 7.15 -12.52
C CYS A 163 24.25 6.03 -11.67
N TYR A 164 25.47 5.60 -12.00
CA TYR A 164 26.12 4.42 -11.42
C TYR A 164 25.28 3.13 -11.62
N ASN A 165 24.85 2.90 -12.86
CA ASN A 165 24.06 1.72 -13.25
C ASN A 165 24.76 0.91 -14.35
N ARG A 166 24.82 -0.42 -14.21
CA ARG A 166 25.27 -1.35 -15.27
C ARG A 166 24.16 -1.75 -16.26
N LEU A 167 22.90 -1.47 -15.95
CA LEU A 167 21.73 -1.67 -16.82
C LEU A 167 20.86 -0.40 -16.90
N GLY A 168 20.04 -0.29 -17.94
CA GLY A 168 19.12 0.84 -18.12
C GLY A 168 17.70 0.61 -17.58
N TYR A 169 16.90 1.67 -17.54
CA TYR A 169 15.47 1.63 -17.19
C TYR A 169 14.74 2.87 -17.73
N TRP A 170 13.41 2.79 -17.84
CA TRP A 170 12.57 3.98 -17.95
C TRP A 170 12.49 4.70 -16.61
N HIS A 171 12.61 6.02 -16.63
CA HIS A 171 12.35 6.93 -15.52
C HIS A 171 11.17 7.85 -15.91
N VAL A 172 10.31 8.19 -14.95
CA VAL A 172 9.36 9.31 -15.06
C VAL A 172 9.52 10.20 -13.84
N PRO A 173 10.05 11.43 -13.98
CA PRO A 173 10.21 12.37 -12.88
C PRO A 173 8.87 13.00 -12.49
N GLY A 174 8.75 13.37 -11.21
CA GLY A 174 7.67 14.24 -10.72
C GLY A 174 6.26 13.77 -11.10
N SER A 175 6.01 12.45 -11.02
CA SER A 175 4.65 11.91 -11.08
C SER A 175 3.86 12.41 -9.85
N ARG A 176 2.54 12.50 -9.92
CA ARG A 176 1.73 13.18 -8.89
C ARG A 176 0.80 12.19 -8.18
N LEU A 177 1.03 11.96 -6.88
CA LEU A 177 0.09 11.21 -6.05
C LEU A 177 -1.02 12.18 -5.63
N VAL A 178 -2.19 12.03 -6.25
CA VAL A 178 -3.34 12.93 -6.13
C VAL A 178 -4.33 12.36 -5.12
N TYR A 179 -4.82 13.21 -4.23
CA TYR A 179 -5.77 12.86 -3.18
C TYR A 179 -6.78 13.99 -2.94
N GLN A 180 -7.83 13.72 -2.18
CA GLN A 180 -8.83 14.71 -1.77
C GLN A 180 -8.95 14.78 -0.25
N VAL A 181 -9.24 15.97 0.26
CA VAL A 181 -9.68 16.18 1.65
C VAL A 181 -10.93 17.06 1.59
N GLY A 182 -12.08 16.49 1.97
CA GLY A 182 -13.37 17.11 1.71
C GLY A 182 -13.61 17.26 0.19
N THR A 183 -13.86 18.49 -0.25
CA THR A 183 -14.03 18.85 -1.68
C THR A 183 -12.73 19.30 -2.36
N THR A 184 -11.64 19.44 -1.62
CA THR A 184 -10.39 20.00 -2.15
C THR A 184 -9.45 18.88 -2.60
N THR A 185 -9.09 18.89 -3.88
CA THR A 185 -8.00 18.04 -4.41
C THR A 185 -6.65 18.62 -4.00
N TYR A 186 -5.73 17.75 -3.62
CA TYR A 186 -4.33 18.03 -3.32
C TYR A 186 -3.43 17.01 -4.03
N SER A 187 -2.14 17.26 -4.07
CA SER A 187 -1.17 16.29 -4.56
C SER A 187 0.20 16.45 -3.90
N ILE A 188 0.94 15.35 -3.86
CA ILE A 188 2.37 15.32 -3.56
C ILE A 188 3.13 14.70 -4.73
N GLY A 189 4.41 15.06 -4.86
CA GLY A 189 5.29 14.50 -5.88
C GLY A 189 5.78 13.09 -5.55
N VAL A 190 6.02 12.33 -6.60
CA VAL A 190 6.85 11.12 -6.62
C VAL A 190 8.06 11.50 -7.46
N LEU A 191 9.14 11.94 -6.80
CA LEU A 191 10.33 12.48 -7.44
C LEU A 191 10.95 11.48 -8.42
N SER A 192 11.04 10.20 -8.04
CA SER A 192 11.64 9.15 -8.86
C SER A 192 10.74 7.91 -8.95
N LEU A 193 10.18 7.71 -10.14
CA LEU A 193 9.45 6.51 -10.56
C LEU A 193 10.27 5.80 -11.65
N ILE A 194 10.71 4.56 -11.43
CA ILE A 194 11.56 3.81 -12.36
C ILE A 194 10.98 2.44 -12.74
N SER A 195 11.38 1.91 -13.90
CA SER A 195 10.87 0.64 -14.42
C SER A 195 11.76 -0.57 -14.12
N TRP A 196 11.15 -1.69 -13.73
CA TRP A 196 11.73 -3.02 -14.00
C TRP A 196 10.74 -3.87 -14.80
N ARG A 197 11.18 -4.38 -15.95
CA ARG A 197 10.46 -5.33 -16.82
C ARG A 197 9.00 -4.97 -17.16
N GLY A 198 8.68 -3.68 -17.34
CA GLY A 198 7.30 -3.24 -17.63
C GLY A 198 6.42 -3.02 -16.39
N THR A 199 7.01 -2.98 -15.19
CA THR A 199 6.37 -2.52 -13.93
C THR A 199 7.03 -1.23 -13.44
N TRP A 200 6.24 -0.25 -12.99
CA TRP A 200 6.71 0.96 -12.30
C TRP A 200 6.95 0.69 -10.81
N TYR A 201 7.99 1.30 -10.26
CA TYR A 201 8.31 1.29 -8.83
C TYR A 201 8.72 2.70 -8.36
N VAL A 202 8.38 3.04 -7.12
CA VAL A 202 8.84 4.25 -6.45
C VAL A 202 10.23 4.04 -5.86
N VAL A 203 11.06 5.07 -5.91
CA VAL A 203 12.35 5.12 -5.20
C VAL A 203 12.36 6.23 -4.14
N HIS A 204 11.83 7.40 -4.49
CA HIS A 204 11.78 8.57 -3.63
C HIS A 204 10.49 9.36 -3.87
N LEU A 205 9.92 9.92 -2.80
CA LEU A 205 8.89 10.96 -2.88
C LEU A 205 9.52 12.35 -2.95
N GLY A 206 10.72 12.53 -2.37
CA GLY A 206 11.48 13.78 -2.45
C GLY A 206 13.00 13.59 -2.38
N ALA A 207 13.75 14.69 -2.56
CA ALA A 207 15.20 14.84 -2.44
C ALA A 207 16.07 13.55 -2.59
N ILE A 208 16.52 13.25 -3.82
CA ILE A 208 17.55 12.22 -4.07
C ILE A 208 18.85 12.59 -3.33
N ASN A 209 19.29 13.85 -3.48
CA ASN A 209 20.39 14.45 -2.74
C ASN A 209 19.80 15.26 -1.58
N ARG A 210 20.10 14.89 -0.33
CA ARG A 210 19.62 15.56 0.89
C ARG A 210 20.79 15.90 1.82
N PRO A 211 20.76 17.05 2.54
CA PRO A 211 21.86 17.52 3.39
C PRO A 211 21.88 16.87 4.79
N SER A 212 20.80 16.17 5.14
CA SER A 212 20.54 15.51 6.42
C SER A 212 19.64 14.29 6.18
N ASP A 213 19.59 13.37 7.15
CA ASP A 213 18.74 12.18 7.13
C ASP A 213 17.29 12.52 7.50
N GLU A 214 16.71 13.48 6.77
CA GLU A 214 15.34 13.97 6.92
C GLU A 214 14.47 13.50 5.73
N GLY A 215 13.18 13.29 5.98
CA GLY A 215 12.21 12.90 4.97
C GLY A 215 11.84 14.04 4.02
N ALA A 216 11.63 13.73 2.75
CA ALA A 216 11.31 14.73 1.73
C ALA A 216 10.10 14.35 0.89
N VAL A 217 9.34 15.37 0.49
CA VAL A 217 8.17 15.25 -0.39
C VAL A 217 8.30 16.32 -1.48
N ASP A 218 8.33 15.91 -2.75
CA ASP A 218 8.48 16.87 -3.85
C ASP A 218 7.20 17.69 -4.08
N ALA A 219 7.38 19.00 -4.23
CA ALA A 219 6.37 20.02 -4.51
C ALA A 219 4.92 19.69 -4.08
N PRO A 220 4.58 19.67 -2.77
CA PRO A 220 3.19 19.57 -2.31
C PRO A 220 2.33 20.71 -2.87
N ALA A 221 1.12 20.40 -3.36
CA ALA A 221 0.28 21.38 -4.06
C ALA A 221 -1.23 21.17 -3.84
N VAL A 222 -1.99 22.25 -4.06
CA VAL A 222 -3.45 22.18 -4.27
C VAL A 222 -3.72 21.81 -5.73
N GLY A 223 -4.73 20.98 -5.98
CA GLY A 223 -4.99 20.35 -7.27
C GLY A 223 -3.97 19.25 -7.60
N VAL A 224 -3.91 18.85 -8.88
CA VAL A 224 -2.94 17.85 -9.40
C VAL A 224 -1.48 18.32 -9.33
N GLY A 225 -1.26 19.62 -9.10
CA GLY A 225 0.06 20.23 -9.03
C GLY A 225 0.67 20.48 -10.41
N SER A 226 1.98 20.30 -10.53
CA SER A 226 2.69 20.34 -11.81
C SER A 226 3.63 19.14 -11.90
N PHE A 227 3.68 18.52 -13.08
CA PHE A 227 4.63 17.44 -13.34
C PHE A 227 6.06 17.98 -13.36
N GLY A 228 7.00 17.17 -12.85
CA GLY A 228 8.42 17.53 -12.85
C GLY A 228 8.99 17.66 -14.27
N PRO A 229 10.03 18.50 -14.46
CA PRO A 229 10.77 18.52 -15.72
C PRO A 229 11.45 17.16 -15.98
N PRO A 230 11.71 16.78 -17.25
CA PRO A 230 12.51 15.60 -17.58
C PRO A 230 13.83 15.56 -16.80
N GLY A 231 14.01 14.50 -16.01
CA GLY A 231 15.04 14.39 -14.98
C GLY A 231 15.98 13.22 -15.22
N GLY A 232 17.27 13.49 -15.09
CA GLY A 232 18.28 12.47 -14.82
C GLY A 232 18.42 12.21 -13.31
N CYS A 233 19.52 11.57 -12.96
CA CYS A 233 20.14 11.66 -11.64
C CYS A 233 20.93 12.98 -11.49
#